data_AF-A0A0N0MPS2-F1
#
_entry.id   AF-A0A0N0MPS2-F1
#
_cell.length_a   1.000
_cell.length_b   1.000
_cell.length_c   1.000
_cell.angle_alpha   90.00
_cell.angle_beta   90.00
_cell.angle_gamma   90.00
#
_symmetry.space_group_name_H-M   'P 1'
#
loop_
_entity.id
_entity.type
_entity.pdbx_description
1 polymer ?
#
loop_
_entity_poly.entity_id
_entity_poly.type
_entity_poly.pdbx_seq_one_letter_code
_entity_poly.pdbx_strand_id
1 'polypeptide(L)'
;MRVAGPPGEQCIYGDPASEIRAFLYCLAGDRVLSIEVYHGETVWEDVRPDVDDGGRAALVGVRGKELFYATTAEGQQVLRALDVKTRKVLWRREFTNHPSQIVLSHGNFLLISSGRIEGLDPTARKTLWERPLTCEASTLLRNSFRRRVGS
;
A
#
# COMPACT_ATOMS: atom_id res chain seq x y z
N MET A 1 22.70 -0.85 -13.61
CA MET A 1 21.91 -1.35 -14.76
C MET A 1 20.51 -1.63 -14.24
N ARG A 2 19.51 -0.80 -14.57
CA ARG A 2 18.13 -0.96 -14.11
C ARG A 2 17.43 -1.99 -15.00
N VAL A 3 17.03 -3.12 -14.41
CA VAL A 3 16.10 -4.05 -15.05
C VAL A 3 14.69 -3.52 -14.76
N ALA A 4 13.93 -3.25 -15.81
CA ALA A 4 12.52 -2.89 -15.68
C ALA A 4 11.74 -4.18 -15.36
N GLY A 5 11.23 -4.29 -14.14
CA GLY A 5 10.27 -5.34 -13.77
C GLY A 5 8.92 -5.14 -14.48
N PRO A 6 8.11 -6.20 -14.64
CA PRO A 6 6.79 -6.10 -15.24
C PRO A 6 5.87 -5.12 -14.47
N PRO A 7 4.88 -4.50 -15.14
CA PRO A 7 3.97 -3.56 -14.50
C PRO A 7 3.15 -4.27 -13.41
N GLY A 8 3.21 -3.76 -12.19
CA GLY A 8 2.40 -4.24 -11.05
C GLY A 8 3.20 -4.79 -9.87
N GLU A 9 4.51 -5.02 -10.02
CA GLU A 9 5.35 -5.47 -8.92
C GLU A 9 5.64 -4.31 -7.96
N GLN A 10 5.20 -4.47 -6.71
CA GLN A 10 5.59 -3.61 -5.60
C GLN A 10 6.40 -4.43 -4.63
N CYS A 11 7.41 -3.83 -3.98
CA CYS A 11 8.15 -4.52 -2.94
C CYS A 11 8.49 -3.61 -1.75
N ILE A 12 8.48 -4.16 -0.54
CA ILE A 12 8.72 -3.44 0.72
C ILE A 12 9.65 -4.22 1.66
N TYR A 13 10.52 -3.50 2.37
CA TYR A 13 11.50 -4.04 3.31
C TYR A 13 10.88 -4.29 4.69
N GLY A 14 11.20 -5.43 5.32
CA GLY A 14 10.87 -5.72 6.72
C GLY A 14 12.03 -6.43 7.44
N ASP A 15 12.20 -6.10 8.73
CA ASP A 15 13.22 -6.71 9.61
C ASP A 15 12.55 -7.58 10.69
N PRO A 16 12.49 -8.91 10.50
CA PRO A 16 12.01 -9.85 11.50
C PRO A 16 13.19 -10.37 12.34
N ALA A 17 13.65 -9.55 13.28
CA ALA A 17 14.70 -9.91 14.25
C ALA A 17 14.54 -11.35 14.79
N SER A 18 15.53 -12.25 14.65
CA SER A 18 16.64 -12.45 15.60
C SER A 18 17.93 -13.07 15.00
N GLU A 19 18.03 -13.12 13.69
CA GLU A 19 19.26 -13.22 12.90
C GLU A 19 19.05 -12.17 11.81
N ILE A 20 20.04 -11.37 11.41
CA ILE A 20 19.82 -10.32 10.40
C ILE A 20 19.52 -11.00 9.06
N ARG A 21 18.27 -11.42 8.87
CA ARG A 21 17.68 -11.90 7.63
C ARG A 21 16.68 -10.83 7.28
N ALA A 22 17.05 -10.00 6.30
CA ALA A 22 16.16 -9.00 5.78
C ALA A 22 15.21 -9.67 4.79
N PHE A 23 13.93 -9.28 4.80
CA PHE A 23 12.95 -9.83 3.89
C PHE A 23 12.35 -8.72 3.01
N LEU A 24 12.20 -9.05 1.74
CA LEU A 24 11.46 -8.28 0.76
C LEU A 24 10.12 -8.97 0.55
N TYR A 25 9.03 -8.25 0.80
CA TYR A 25 7.70 -8.75 0.43
C TYR A 25 7.32 -8.18 -0.93
N CYS A 26 6.85 -9.03 -1.82
CA CYS A 26 6.38 -8.61 -3.15
C CYS A 26 4.97 -9.14 -3.40
N LEU A 27 4.21 -8.37 -4.18
CA LEU A 27 2.85 -8.71 -4.59
C LEU A 27 2.86 -8.76 -6.12
N ALA A 28 2.48 -9.91 -6.65
CA ALA A 28 2.50 -10.20 -8.08
C ALA A 28 1.18 -10.88 -8.44
N GLY A 29 0.19 -10.09 -8.87
CA GLY A 29 -1.15 -10.62 -9.15
C GLY A 29 -1.82 -11.12 -7.88
N ASP A 30 -2.18 -12.41 -7.90
CA ASP A 30 -2.77 -13.15 -6.80
C ASP A 30 -1.76 -13.68 -5.77
N ARG A 31 -0.46 -13.40 -5.93
CA ARG A 31 0.59 -13.97 -5.09
C ARG A 31 1.23 -12.96 -4.17
N VAL A 32 1.40 -13.36 -2.92
CA VAL A 32 2.27 -12.68 -1.95
C VAL A 32 3.54 -13.51 -1.79
N LEU A 33 4.69 -12.87 -1.98
CA LEU A 33 6.00 -13.48 -1.87
C LEU A 33 6.75 -12.88 -0.70
N SER A 34 7.56 -13.72 -0.03
CA SER A 34 8.61 -13.28 0.88
C SER A 34 9.94 -13.78 0.37
N ILE A 35 10.85 -12.86 0.15
CA ILE A 35 12.17 -13.11 -0.44
C ILE A 35 13.22 -12.73 0.60
N GLU A 36 14.17 -13.62 0.86
CA GLU A 36 15.36 -13.32 1.67
C GLU A 36 16.27 -12.39 0.85
N VAL A 37 16.61 -11.23 1.41
CA VAL A 37 17.25 -10.14 0.65
C VAL A 37 18.68 -10.47 0.24
N TYR A 38 19.44 -11.21 1.06
CA TYR A 38 20.86 -11.42 0.78
C TYR A 38 21.08 -12.38 -0.41
N HIS A 39 20.28 -13.43 -0.53
CA HIS A 39 20.42 -14.43 -1.59
C HIS A 39 19.34 -14.33 -2.66
N GLY A 40 18.29 -13.55 -2.44
CA GLY A 40 17.15 -13.44 -3.36
C GLY A 40 16.27 -14.70 -3.36
N GLU A 41 16.38 -15.54 -2.35
CA GLU A 41 15.65 -16.79 -2.26
C GLU A 41 14.22 -16.56 -1.76
N THR A 42 13.23 -17.09 -2.48
CA THR A 42 11.84 -17.13 -1.99
C THR A 42 11.76 -18.05 -0.78
N VAL A 43 11.49 -17.46 0.38
CA VAL A 43 11.29 -18.20 1.63
C VAL A 43 9.89 -18.80 1.68
N TRP A 44 8.90 -18.04 1.21
CA TRP A 44 7.55 -18.53 1.03
C TRP A 44 6.81 -17.76 -0.06
N GLU A 45 5.83 -18.44 -0.62
CA GLU A 45 4.83 -17.92 -1.55
C GLU A 45 3.44 -18.29 -1.02
N ASP A 46 2.50 -17.36 -1.15
CA ASP A 46 1.10 -17.58 -0.77
C ASP A 46 0.18 -17.06 -1.89
N VAL A 47 -0.57 -17.99 -2.48
CA VAL A 47 -1.51 -17.73 -3.57
C VAL A 47 -2.87 -17.37 -2.99
N ARG A 48 -3.49 -16.31 -3.52
CA ARG A 48 -4.77 -15.76 -3.09
C ARG A 48 -5.82 -15.96 -4.20
N PRO A 49 -6.45 -17.13 -4.30
CA PRO A 49 -7.39 -17.44 -5.39
C PRO A 49 -8.65 -16.55 -5.38
N ASP A 50 -8.92 -15.86 -4.26
CA ASP A 50 -9.99 -14.88 -4.14
C ASP A 50 -9.61 -13.50 -4.70
N VAL A 51 -8.37 -13.30 -5.14
CA VAL A 51 -7.88 -12.06 -5.75
C VAL A 51 -8.15 -12.07 -7.25
N ASP A 52 -8.90 -11.07 -7.71
CA ASP A 52 -9.22 -10.81 -9.12
C ASP A 52 -8.39 -9.64 -9.67
N ASP A 53 -7.09 -9.65 -9.37
CA ASP A 53 -6.21 -8.50 -9.61
C ASP A 53 -5.99 -8.20 -11.11
N GLY A 54 -6.85 -7.33 -11.65
CA GLY A 54 -6.65 -6.64 -12.93
C GLY A 54 -5.64 -5.48 -12.88
N GLY A 55 -4.60 -5.56 -12.06
CA GLY A 55 -3.51 -4.57 -11.91
C GLY A 55 -3.71 -3.52 -10.80
N ARG A 56 -4.51 -3.80 -9.77
CA ARG A 56 -4.80 -2.91 -8.62
C ARG A 56 -4.31 -3.46 -7.28
N ALA A 57 -3.42 -4.43 -7.31
CA ALA A 57 -2.61 -4.86 -6.20
C ALA A 57 -1.62 -3.77 -5.74
N ALA A 58 -1.54 -3.54 -4.43
CA ALA A 58 -0.52 -2.68 -3.83
C ALA A 58 -0.02 -3.24 -2.49
N LEU A 59 1.30 -3.25 -2.30
CA LEU A 59 1.90 -3.47 -0.99
C LEU A 59 1.94 -2.16 -0.22
N VAL A 60 1.44 -2.21 1.01
CA VAL A 60 1.23 -1.01 1.82
C VAL A 60 2.34 -0.83 2.84
N GLY A 61 2.73 -1.89 3.55
CA GLY A 61 3.70 -1.79 4.63
C GLY A 61 3.82 -3.05 5.47
N VAL A 62 4.85 -3.10 6.31
CA VAL A 62 5.01 -4.10 7.37
C VAL A 62 4.99 -3.39 8.71
N ARG A 63 4.32 -3.98 9.71
CA ARG A 63 4.39 -3.54 11.11
C ARG A 63 4.52 -4.73 12.03
N GLY A 64 5.67 -4.88 12.67
CA GLY A 64 5.95 -6.06 13.48
C GLY A 64 5.81 -7.33 12.65
N LYS A 65 4.83 -8.17 12.99
CA LYS A 65 4.54 -9.44 12.28
C LYS A 65 3.44 -9.33 11.22
N GLU A 66 2.90 -8.15 11.00
CA GLU A 66 1.77 -7.92 10.09
C GLU A 66 2.26 -7.32 8.78
N LEU A 67 2.00 -8.01 7.67
CA LEU A 67 2.16 -7.48 6.32
C LEU A 67 0.81 -6.96 5.83
N PHE A 68 0.79 -5.71 5.35
CA PHE A 68 -0.40 -5.08 4.81
C PHE A 68 -0.30 -4.91 3.31
N TYR A 69 -1.36 -5.32 2.63
CA TYR A 69 -1.47 -5.22 1.19
C TYR A 69 -2.93 -5.02 0.79
N ALA A 70 -3.13 -4.29 -0.29
CA ALA A 70 -4.42 -4.05 -0.89
C ALA A 70 -4.51 -4.80 -2.21
N THR A 71 -5.66 -5.41 -2.47
CA THR A 71 -5.96 -6.10 -3.73
C THR A 71 -7.40 -5.78 -4.13
N THR A 72 -7.81 -6.29 -5.28
CA THR A 72 -9.23 -6.44 -5.60
C THR A 72 -9.68 -7.86 -5.25
N ALA A 73 -10.91 -8.02 -4.77
CA ALA A 73 -11.60 -9.29 -4.65
C ALA A 73 -13.10 -9.05 -4.91
N GLU A 74 -13.71 -9.86 -5.78
CA GLU A 74 -15.12 -9.73 -6.17
C GLU A 74 -15.47 -8.29 -6.64
N GLY A 75 -14.54 -7.64 -7.36
CA GLY A 75 -14.69 -6.25 -7.83
C GLY A 75 -14.56 -5.16 -6.78
N GLN A 76 -14.29 -5.50 -5.51
CA GLN A 76 -14.09 -4.54 -4.42
C GLN A 76 -12.62 -4.42 -4.03
N GLN A 77 -12.15 -3.22 -3.65
CA GLN A 77 -10.82 -3.12 -3.06
C GLN A 77 -10.86 -3.59 -1.60
N VAL A 78 -9.88 -4.42 -1.26
CA VAL A 78 -9.75 -5.02 0.06
C VAL A 78 -8.36 -4.77 0.59
N LEU A 79 -8.25 -4.12 1.75
CA LEU A 79 -7.03 -4.08 2.54
C LEU A 79 -6.97 -5.30 3.46
N ARG A 80 -5.87 -6.03 3.42
CA ARG A 80 -5.65 -7.23 4.22
C ARG A 80 -4.44 -7.05 5.13
N ALA A 81 -4.50 -7.69 6.29
CA ALA A 81 -3.34 -7.92 7.14
C ALA A 81 -3.02 -9.41 7.18
N LEU A 82 -1.77 -9.74 6.93
CA LEU A 82 -1.23 -11.09 6.92
C LEU A 82 -0.23 -11.25 8.05
N ASP A 83 -0.35 -12.32 8.83
CA ASP A 83 0.73 -12.72 9.75
C ASP A 83 1.88 -13.34 8.96
N VAL A 84 3.05 -12.71 8.98
CA VAL A 84 4.19 -13.10 8.13
C VAL A 84 4.77 -14.48 8.44
N LYS A 85 4.56 -15.00 9.66
CA LYS A 85 5.06 -16.33 10.06
C LYS A 85 4.08 -17.42 9.67
N THR A 86 2.80 -17.22 9.98
CA THR A 86 1.76 -18.23 9.80
C THR A 86 1.10 -18.17 8.43
N ARG A 87 1.26 -17.05 7.71
CA ARG A 87 0.63 -16.77 6.42
C ARG A 87 -0.91 -16.73 6.48
N LYS A 88 -1.45 -16.55 7.68
CA LYS A 88 -2.90 -16.40 7.89
C LYS A 88 -3.30 -14.95 7.81
N VAL A 89 -4.37 -14.68 7.06
CA VAL A 89 -5.02 -13.37 7.06
C VAL A 89 -5.59 -13.13 8.46
N LEU A 90 -5.06 -12.12 9.14
CA LEU A 90 -5.49 -11.70 10.47
C LEU A 90 -6.80 -10.93 10.40
N TRP A 91 -6.95 -10.11 9.36
CA TRP A 91 -8.16 -9.37 9.07
C TRP A 91 -8.21 -8.88 7.63
N ARG A 92 -9.42 -8.55 7.18
CA ARG A 92 -9.69 -7.87 5.92
C ARG A 92 -10.63 -6.70 6.13
N ARG A 93 -10.49 -5.65 5.32
CA ARG A 93 -11.39 -4.50 5.26
C ARG A 93 -11.71 -4.18 3.81
N GLU A 94 -12.97 -4.26 3.47
CA GLU A 94 -13.50 -3.83 2.17
C GLU A 94 -13.71 -2.32 2.19
N PHE A 95 -13.42 -1.65 1.07
CA PHE A 95 -13.68 -0.23 0.90
C PHE A 95 -14.86 0.00 -0.04
N THR A 96 -15.81 0.84 0.39
CA THR A 96 -16.93 1.27 -0.45
C THR A 96 -16.48 2.16 -1.61
N ASN A 97 -15.42 2.95 -1.39
CA ASN A 97 -14.78 3.77 -2.42
C ASN A 97 -13.31 3.33 -2.53
N HIS A 98 -12.83 3.06 -3.73
CA HIS A 98 -11.45 2.62 -3.94
C HIS A 98 -10.47 3.78 -3.61
N PRO A 99 -9.67 3.68 -2.53
CA PRO A 99 -8.59 4.63 -2.33
C PRO A 99 -7.61 4.56 -3.49
N SER A 100 -7.21 5.72 -4.00
CA SER A 100 -6.15 5.83 -5.01
C SER A 100 -4.77 5.53 -4.41
N GLN A 101 -4.61 5.74 -3.10
CA GLN A 101 -3.38 5.44 -2.38
C GLN A 101 -3.65 5.05 -0.93
N ILE A 102 -2.88 4.09 -0.44
CA ILE A 102 -2.86 3.65 0.95
C ILE A 102 -1.42 3.72 1.43
N VAL A 103 -1.18 4.43 2.54
CA VAL A 103 0.16 4.59 3.12
C VAL A 103 0.12 4.17 4.57
N LEU A 104 1.07 3.33 5.01
CA LEU A 104 1.29 3.07 6.43
C LEU A 104 2.28 4.10 6.99
N SER A 105 1.89 4.84 8.01
CA SER A 105 2.75 5.83 8.68
C SER A 105 2.52 5.83 10.19
N HIS A 106 3.60 5.73 10.96
CA HIS A 106 3.56 5.74 12.43
C HIS A 106 2.52 4.77 13.03
N GLY A 107 2.33 3.61 12.38
CA GLY A 107 1.39 2.58 12.83
C GLY A 107 -0.07 2.81 12.47
N ASN A 108 -0.41 3.86 11.72
CA ASN A 108 -1.75 4.17 11.20
C ASN A 108 -1.76 4.15 9.67
N PHE A 109 -2.92 3.89 9.05
CA PHE A 109 -3.06 4.09 7.60
C PHE A 109 -3.53 5.49 7.27
N LEU A 110 -3.00 6.01 6.18
CA LEU A 110 -3.53 7.16 5.46
C LEU A 110 -4.15 6.65 4.17
N LEU A 111 -5.45 6.87 4.00
CA LEU A 111 -6.19 6.54 2.78
C LEU A 111 -6.43 7.83 2.01
N ILE A 112 -6.06 7.85 0.73
CA ILE A 112 -6.31 8.97 -0.16
C ILE A 112 -7.32 8.49 -1.21
N SER A 113 -8.44 9.20 -1.32
CA SER A 113 -9.53 8.91 -2.25
C SER A 113 -9.92 10.18 -2.99
N SER A 114 -10.75 10.07 -4.04
CA SER A 114 -11.25 11.24 -4.76
C SER A 114 -12.03 12.16 -3.81
N GLY A 115 -11.43 13.30 -3.47
CA GLY A 115 -12.08 14.34 -2.66
C GLY A 115 -11.96 14.17 -1.15
N ARG A 116 -11.17 13.21 -0.63
CA ARG A 116 -10.93 13.09 0.82
C ARG A 116 -9.66 12.34 1.19
N ILE A 117 -9.20 12.58 2.42
CA ILE A 117 -8.17 11.82 3.10
C ILE A 117 -8.76 11.26 4.39
N GLU A 118 -8.50 9.99 4.67
CA GLU A 118 -8.94 9.32 5.90
C GLU A 118 -7.72 8.80 6.68
N GLY A 119 -7.75 8.94 8.00
CA GLY A 119 -6.82 8.28 8.90
C GLY A 119 -7.46 7.02 9.49
N LEU A 120 -6.77 5.89 9.40
CA LEU A 120 -7.22 4.61 9.93
C LEU A 120 -6.31 4.10 11.04
N ASP A 121 -6.91 3.53 12.08
CA ASP A 121 -6.18 2.65 12.99
C ASP A 121 -6.28 1.19 12.50
N PRO A 122 -5.16 0.57 12.08
CA PRO A 122 -5.11 -0.86 11.73
C PRO A 122 -5.55 -1.81 12.86
N THR A 123 -5.37 -1.42 14.12
CA THR A 123 -5.71 -2.27 15.28
C THR A 123 -7.19 -2.17 15.63
N ALA A 124 -7.73 -0.95 15.69
CA ALA A 124 -9.13 -0.71 16.00
C ALA A 124 -10.06 -0.92 14.79
N ARG A 125 -9.50 -1.05 13.57
CA ARG A 125 -10.22 -1.20 12.29
C ARG A 125 -11.23 -0.07 12.04
N LYS A 126 -11.02 1.08 12.67
CA LYS A 126 -11.92 2.22 12.67
C LYS A 126 -11.23 3.40 12.00
N THR A 127 -12.04 4.21 11.33
CA THR A 127 -11.62 5.53 10.86
C THR A 127 -11.42 6.41 12.10
N LEU A 128 -10.20 6.90 12.28
CA LEU A 128 -9.83 7.81 13.37
C LEU A 128 -10.32 9.23 13.08
N TRP A 129 -10.18 9.64 11.81
CA TRP A 129 -10.56 10.96 11.33
C TRP A 129 -10.75 10.92 9.81
N GLU A 130 -11.51 11.88 9.30
CA GLU A 130 -11.72 12.11 7.87
C GLU A 130 -11.56 13.60 7.58
N ARG A 131 -10.98 13.93 6.43
CA ARG A 131 -10.86 15.30 5.94
C ARG A 131 -11.20 15.38 4.46
N PRO A 132 -12.17 16.22 4.05
CA PRO A 132 -12.41 16.46 2.62
C PRO A 132 -11.18 17.15 2.00
N LEU A 133 -10.86 16.73 0.78
CA LEU A 133 -9.99 17.48 -0.13
C LEU A 133 -10.89 18.46 -0.86
N THR A 134 -11.13 19.63 -0.25
CA THR A 134 -11.86 20.71 -0.90
C THR A 134 -11.06 21.16 -2.12
N CYS A 135 -11.56 20.83 -3.31
CA CYS A 135 -11.11 21.44 -4.55
C CYS A 135 -11.70 22.86 -4.64
N GLU A 136 -11.16 23.80 -3.85
CA GLU A 136 -11.17 25.21 -4.24
C GLU A 136 -9.82 25.54 -4.87
N ALA A 137 -9.53 24.92 -6.01
CA ALA A 137 -8.35 25.23 -6.80
C ALA A 137 -8.67 25.16 -8.29
N SER A 138 -9.71 25.86 -8.73
CA SER A 138 -9.99 26.03 -10.16
C SER A 138 -9.54 27.38 -10.74
N THR A 139 -8.97 28.32 -9.96
CA THR A 139 -8.62 29.65 -10.52
C THR A 139 -7.37 30.36 -9.99
N LEU A 140 -6.25 29.70 -9.65
CA LEU A 140 -4.99 30.43 -9.32
C LEU A 140 -3.67 29.76 -9.76
N LEU A 141 -3.65 29.03 -10.89
CA LEU A 141 -2.38 28.70 -11.58
C LEU A 141 -2.46 28.92 -13.10
N ARG A 142 -3.17 29.96 -13.52
CA ARG A 142 -2.96 30.59 -14.84
C ARG A 142 -2.80 32.08 -14.61
N ASN A 143 -1.64 32.60 -15.01
CA ASN A 143 -1.25 34.02 -15.06
C ASN A 143 -0.92 34.69 -13.72
N SER A 144 0.37 34.79 -13.41
CA SER A 144 1.06 36.10 -13.34
C SER A 144 2.52 35.98 -12.87
N PHE A 145 3.36 35.30 -13.63
CA PHE A 145 4.79 35.62 -13.63
C PHE A 145 5.04 36.72 -14.69
N ARG A 146 4.62 37.95 -14.41
CA ARG A 146 5.24 39.12 -15.05
C ARG A 146 6.35 39.61 -14.12
N ARG A 147 7.59 39.27 -14.46
CA ARG A 147 8.78 39.95 -13.91
C ARG A 147 8.61 41.45 -14.14
N ARG A 148 8.59 42.25 -13.08
CA ARG A 148 9.11 43.61 -13.14
C ARG A 148 10.63 43.49 -12.99
N VAL A 149 11.35 43.78 -14.05
CA VAL A 149 12.76 44.21 -13.94
C VAL A 149 12.68 45.72 -13.92
N GLY A 150 12.99 46.31 -12.77
CA GLY A 150 13.20 47.75 -12.65
C GLY A 150 14.60 48.11 -13.14
N SER A 151 14.66 49.18 -13.92
CA SER A 151 15.84 50.01 -14.24
C SER A 151 16.12 50.98 -13.11
#